data_AF-A0A966VVJ0-F1
#
_entry.id   AF-A0A966VVJ0-F1
#
_cell.length_a   1.000
_cell.length_b   1.000
_cell.length_c   1.000
_cell.angle_alpha   90.00
_cell.angle_beta   90.00
_cell.angle_gamma   90.00
#
_symmetry.space_group_name_H-M   'P 1'
#
loop_
_entity.id
_entity.type
_entity.pdbx_description
1 polymer ?
#
loop_
_entity_poly.entity_id
_entity_poly.type
_entity_poly.pdbx_seq_one_letter_code
_entity_poly.pdbx_strand_id
1 'polypeptide(L)'
;MLIAGVPFACNKEKGPDPCLGTSYDIQTVKSAAIGGVNNGSITVLYPRGDTLKYAINNGAPQESPIFSGLAAGNYIVKVINQKGCSDTVQLQILAYGAKYAPVKQLITGYCGPCHLNGGASGGKNLDTDSSIVASWDRIRLRCVSGLPTFMPQNGQLTTIDKQKITDWVNAGHRLTD
;
A
#
# COMPACT_ATOMS: atom_id res chain seq x y z
N MET A 1 -47.49 -7.71 -58.31
CA MET A 1 -47.18 -7.82 -56.87
C MET A 1 -45.72 -8.26 -56.76
N LEU A 2 -44.80 -7.29 -56.64
CA LEU A 2 -43.36 -7.57 -56.54
C LEU A 2 -43.05 -8.01 -55.10
N ILE A 3 -42.51 -9.22 -54.96
CA ILE A 3 -41.97 -9.71 -53.69
C ILE A 3 -40.55 -9.14 -53.59
N ALA A 4 -40.39 -8.03 -52.86
CA ALA A 4 -39.08 -7.49 -52.56
C ALA A 4 -38.36 -8.42 -51.58
N GLY A 5 -37.35 -9.15 -52.07
CA GLY A 5 -36.45 -9.94 -51.24
C GLY A 5 -35.62 -9.01 -50.36
N VAL A 6 -35.78 -9.12 -49.05
CA VAL A 6 -34.91 -8.45 -48.08
C VAL A 6 -33.52 -9.08 -48.20
N PRO A 7 -32.45 -8.30 -48.45
CA PRO A 7 -31.11 -8.86 -48.53
C PRO A 7 -30.71 -9.38 -47.14
N PHE A 8 -30.47 -10.68 -47.03
CA PHE A 8 -29.83 -11.28 -45.86
C PHE A 8 -28.38 -10.76 -45.81
N ALA A 9 -28.16 -9.69 -45.05
CA ALA A 9 -26.83 -9.32 -44.63
C ALA A 9 -26.30 -10.37 -43.64
N CYS A 10 -25.12 -10.93 -43.90
CA CYS A 10 -24.37 -11.73 -42.92
C CYS A 10 -23.90 -10.82 -41.79
N ASN A 11 -24.80 -10.45 -40.88
CA ASN A 11 -24.42 -9.86 -39.61
C ASN A 11 -23.72 -10.96 -38.81
N LYS A 12 -22.39 -10.98 -38.85
CA LYS A 12 -21.60 -11.69 -37.83
C LYS A 12 -21.96 -11.04 -36.50
N GLU A 13 -22.87 -11.63 -35.75
CA GLU A 13 -23.04 -11.26 -34.35
C GLU A 13 -21.66 -11.44 -33.71
N LYS A 14 -21.09 -10.33 -33.21
CA LYS A 14 -19.87 -10.39 -32.41
C LYS A 14 -20.20 -11.33 -31.26
N GLY A 15 -19.49 -12.46 -31.17
CA GLY A 15 -19.69 -13.42 -30.09
C GLY A 15 -19.66 -12.71 -28.72
N PRO A 16 -20.26 -13.32 -27.68
CA PRO A 16 -20.37 -12.70 -26.37
C PRO A 16 -19.02 -12.17 -25.90
N ASP A 17 -18.99 -10.92 -25.43
CA ASP A 17 -17.77 -10.28 -24.95
C ASP A 17 -17.12 -11.15 -23.87
N PRO A 18 -15.90 -11.69 -24.10
CA PRO A 18 -15.26 -12.59 -23.15
C PRO A 18 -14.91 -11.91 -21.83
N CYS A 19 -15.01 -10.57 -21.78
CA CYS A 19 -14.69 -9.74 -20.62
C CYS A 19 -15.90 -9.25 -19.86
N LEU A 20 -17.13 -9.53 -20.33
CA LEU A 20 -18.34 -9.12 -19.64
C LEU A 20 -18.37 -9.72 -18.22
N GLY A 21 -18.47 -8.85 -17.21
CA GLY A 21 -18.47 -9.25 -15.79
C GLY A 21 -17.08 -9.50 -15.19
N THR A 22 -15.99 -9.24 -15.93
CA THR A 22 -14.64 -9.29 -15.34
C THR A 22 -14.47 -8.13 -14.37
N SER A 23 -14.44 -8.45 -13.08
CA SER A 23 -13.94 -7.57 -12.04
C SER A 23 -13.06 -8.39 -11.10
N TYR A 24 -11.97 -7.78 -10.67
CA TYR A 24 -10.99 -8.37 -9.79
C TYR A 24 -10.94 -7.58 -8.49
N ASP A 25 -11.04 -8.28 -7.35
CA ASP A 25 -10.68 -7.69 -6.06
C ASP A 25 -9.15 -7.57 -6.00
N ILE A 26 -8.61 -6.48 -6.56
CA ILE A 26 -7.17 -6.29 -6.64
C ILE A 26 -6.63 -5.84 -5.28
N GLN A 27 -6.02 -6.79 -4.57
CA GLN A 27 -5.36 -6.53 -3.30
C GLN A 27 -3.86 -6.32 -3.51
N THR A 28 -3.29 -5.35 -2.80
CA THR A 28 -1.87 -4.99 -2.92
C THR A 28 -1.21 -4.82 -1.57
N VAL A 29 0.09 -5.10 -1.53
CA VAL A 29 0.99 -4.63 -0.47
C VAL A 29 1.94 -3.63 -1.10
N LYS A 30 2.28 -2.57 -0.37
CA LYS A 30 3.16 -1.52 -0.85
C LYS A 30 4.16 -1.09 0.22
N SER A 31 5.33 -0.63 -0.21
CA SER A 31 6.29 0.08 0.64
C SER A 31 6.37 1.55 0.24
N ALA A 32 6.67 2.42 1.19
CA ALA A 32 6.96 3.82 0.92
C ALA A 32 8.31 3.97 0.20
N ALA A 33 8.48 5.07 -0.53
CA ALA A 33 9.78 5.52 -0.99
C ALA A 33 10.48 6.26 0.17
N ILE A 34 11.72 5.87 0.48
CA ILE A 34 12.45 6.31 1.67
C ILE A 34 13.63 7.19 1.27
N GLY A 35 13.77 8.36 1.91
CA GLY A 35 14.95 9.21 1.78
C GLY A 35 15.07 9.91 0.42
N GLY A 36 13.94 10.18 -0.23
CA GLY A 36 13.91 10.90 -1.52
C GLY A 36 14.42 10.09 -2.72
N VAL A 37 14.60 8.78 -2.59
CA VAL A 37 15.03 7.89 -3.69
C VAL A 37 13.91 6.94 -4.11
N ASN A 38 14.06 6.36 -5.30
CA ASN A 38 13.09 5.46 -5.91
C ASN A 38 13.30 4.02 -5.41
N ASN A 39 12.90 3.73 -4.18
CA ASN A 39 13.02 2.40 -3.56
C ASN A 39 11.69 1.85 -3.02
N GLY A 40 10.57 2.51 -3.32
CA GLY A 40 9.23 2.00 -3.03
C GLY A 40 8.90 0.79 -3.90
N SER A 41 7.88 0.04 -3.49
CA SER A 41 7.40 -1.12 -4.24
C SER A 41 5.89 -1.32 -4.11
N ILE A 42 5.33 -2.01 -5.10
CA ILE A 42 3.96 -2.52 -5.09
C ILE A 42 4.02 -4.01 -5.44
N THR A 43 3.36 -4.83 -4.65
CA THR A 43 3.17 -6.26 -4.91
C THR A 43 1.68 -6.55 -4.99
N VAL A 44 1.23 -7.13 -6.09
CA VAL A 44 -0.15 -7.62 -6.24
C VAL A 44 -0.29 -8.96 -5.49
N LEU A 45 -1.26 -9.03 -4.58
CA LEU A 45 -1.58 -10.24 -3.81
C LEU A 45 -2.71 -11.03 -4.43
N TYR A 46 -3.72 -10.33 -4.95
CA TYR A 46 -4.89 -10.94 -5.57
C TYR A 46 -5.35 -10.08 -6.74
N PRO A 47 -5.95 -10.66 -7.80
CA PRO A 47 -5.97 -12.10 -8.10
C PRO A 47 -4.57 -12.63 -8.45
N ARG A 48 -4.38 -13.95 -8.26
CA ARG A 48 -3.20 -14.72 -8.68
C ARG A 48 -3.68 -15.97 -9.43
N GLY A 49 -2.91 -16.41 -10.42
CA GLY A 49 -3.27 -17.58 -11.23
C GLY A 49 -2.38 -17.71 -12.46
N ASP A 50 -2.59 -18.80 -13.20
CA ASP A 50 -1.56 -19.39 -14.07
C ASP A 50 -1.14 -18.54 -15.27
N THR A 51 -1.89 -17.49 -15.63
CA THR A 51 -1.48 -16.58 -16.70
C THR A 51 -2.14 -15.21 -16.57
N LEU A 52 -1.80 -14.54 -15.48
CA LEU A 52 -2.07 -13.11 -15.31
C LEU A 52 -0.82 -12.32 -15.66
N LYS A 53 -1.01 -11.24 -16.42
CA LYS A 53 0.00 -10.19 -16.59
C LYS A 53 -0.37 -8.98 -15.76
N TYR A 54 0.66 -8.30 -15.29
CA TYR A 54 0.54 -7.10 -14.47
C TYR A 54 1.20 -5.95 -15.21
N ALA A 55 0.56 -4.80 -15.24
CA ALA A 55 1.16 -3.56 -15.75
C ALA A 55 1.00 -2.46 -14.71
N ILE A 56 1.90 -1.49 -14.73
CA ILE A 56 1.84 -0.31 -13.89
C ILE A 56 1.79 0.93 -14.78
N ASN A 57 0.85 1.82 -14.51
CA ASN A 57 0.52 2.98 -15.34
C ASN A 57 0.35 2.57 -16.81
N ASN A 58 1.14 3.18 -17.71
CA ASN A 58 1.17 2.87 -19.14
C ASN A 58 2.35 1.97 -19.53
N GLY A 59 2.97 1.28 -18.56
CA GLY A 59 4.10 0.40 -18.78
C GLY A 59 3.72 -0.91 -19.49
N ALA A 60 4.73 -1.60 -20.01
CA ALA A 60 4.55 -2.91 -20.64
C ALA A 60 4.09 -3.96 -19.61
N PRO A 61 3.16 -4.87 -19.96
CA PRO A 61 2.77 -5.96 -19.07
C PRO A 61 3.91 -6.94 -18.79
N GLN A 62 4.03 -7.37 -17.55
CA GLN A 62 5.01 -8.34 -17.04
C GLN A 62 4.31 -9.50 -16.32
N GLU A 63 4.95 -10.67 -16.26
CA GLU A 63 4.44 -11.83 -15.51
C GLU A 63 4.60 -11.66 -14.00
N SER A 64 5.66 -10.96 -13.56
CA SER A 64 5.91 -10.74 -12.14
C SER A 64 4.87 -9.77 -11.56
N PRO A 65 4.24 -10.09 -10.41
CA PRO A 65 3.29 -9.19 -9.73
C PRO A 65 3.98 -8.10 -8.92
N ILE A 66 5.31 -7.96 -9.03
CA ILE A 66 6.13 -7.05 -8.24
C ILE A 66 6.63 -5.90 -9.12
N PHE A 67 6.35 -4.68 -8.69
CA PHE A 67 6.93 -3.45 -9.20
C PHE A 67 7.84 -2.86 -8.13
N SER A 68 9.12 -2.73 -8.41
CA SER A 68 10.13 -2.15 -7.52
C SER A 68 10.72 -0.88 -8.11
N GLY A 69 11.50 -0.14 -7.32
CA GLY A 69 12.16 1.06 -7.80
C GLY A 69 11.20 2.23 -8.01
N LEU A 70 10.11 2.29 -7.24
CA LEU A 70 9.07 3.30 -7.40
C LEU A 70 9.39 4.54 -6.55
N ALA A 71 9.16 5.71 -7.14
CA ALA A 71 9.15 6.98 -6.44
C ALA A 71 7.86 7.14 -5.61
N ALA A 72 7.82 8.14 -4.73
CA ALA A 72 6.55 8.55 -4.15
C ALA A 72 5.64 9.13 -5.24
N GLY A 73 4.37 8.73 -5.26
CA GLY A 73 3.43 9.12 -6.31
C GLY A 73 2.21 8.23 -6.41
N ASN A 74 1.31 8.60 -7.32
CA ASN A 74 0.11 7.83 -7.64
C ASN A 74 0.42 6.83 -8.75
N TYR A 75 -0.09 5.62 -8.59
CA TYR A 75 0.09 4.51 -9.52
C TYR A 75 -1.24 3.85 -9.81
N ILE A 76 -1.42 3.44 -11.06
CA ILE A 76 -2.50 2.58 -11.51
C ILE A 76 -1.89 1.21 -11.78
N VAL A 77 -2.30 0.20 -11.02
CA VAL A 77 -1.91 -1.19 -11.29
C VAL A 77 -3.02 -1.86 -12.07
N LYS A 78 -2.65 -2.54 -13.14
CA LYS A 78 -3.55 -3.26 -14.05
C LYS A 78 -3.25 -4.75 -13.99
N VAL A 79 -4.30 -5.55 -13.84
CA VAL A 79 -4.22 -7.02 -13.94
C VAL A 79 -4.91 -7.44 -15.23
N ILE A 80 -4.28 -8.32 -16.01
CA ILE A 80 -4.72 -8.73 -17.35
C ILE A 80 -4.72 -10.26 -17.42
N ASN A 81 -5.81 -10.86 -17.85
CA ASN A 81 -5.87 -12.31 -18.06
C ASN A 81 -5.52 -12.72 -19.51
N GLN A 82 -5.46 -14.03 -19.77
CA GLN A 82 -5.17 -14.59 -21.10
C GLN A 82 -6.12 -14.15 -22.22
N LYS A 83 -7.38 -13.84 -21.88
CA LYS A 83 -8.41 -13.41 -22.84
C LYS A 83 -8.30 -11.91 -23.15
N GLY A 84 -7.34 -11.21 -22.55
CA GLY A 84 -7.13 -9.77 -22.70
C GLY A 84 -8.04 -8.92 -21.81
N CYS A 85 -8.85 -9.53 -20.95
CA CYS A 85 -9.69 -8.80 -20.00
C CYS A 85 -8.85 -8.27 -18.87
N SER A 86 -9.19 -7.08 -18.38
CA SER A 86 -8.39 -6.41 -17.36
C SER A 86 -9.21 -5.60 -16.38
N ASP A 87 -8.69 -5.49 -15.17
CA ASP A 87 -9.18 -4.57 -14.14
C ASP A 87 -8.00 -3.75 -13.58
N THR A 88 -8.30 -2.63 -12.92
CA THR A 88 -7.29 -1.70 -12.41
C THR A 88 -7.58 -1.26 -10.98
N VAL A 89 -6.52 -1.01 -10.22
CA VAL A 89 -6.58 -0.37 -8.91
C VAL A 89 -5.64 0.84 -8.87
N GLN A 90 -6.10 1.93 -8.28
CA GLN A 90 -5.28 3.12 -8.05
C GLN A 90 -4.81 3.15 -6.59
N LEU A 91 -3.52 3.43 -6.39
CA LEU A 91 -2.92 3.56 -5.07
C LEU A 91 -1.77 4.56 -5.08
N GLN A 92 -1.39 5.03 -3.90
CA GLN A 92 -0.28 5.95 -3.70
C GLN A 92 0.88 5.28 -2.97
N ILE A 93 2.10 5.51 -3.45
CA ILE A 93 3.36 5.31 -2.71
C ILE A 93 3.68 6.60 -1.97
N LEU A 94 3.81 6.51 -0.65
CA LEU A 94 4.14 7.66 0.20
C LEU A 94 5.64 7.93 0.22
N ALA A 95 6.03 9.17 0.50
CA ALA A 95 7.40 9.56 0.77
C ALA A 95 7.64 9.54 2.28
N TYR A 96 8.60 8.75 2.75
CA TYR A 96 9.04 8.73 4.13
C TYR A 96 10.49 9.20 4.25
N GLY A 97 10.78 9.88 5.35
CA GLY A 97 12.14 10.18 5.76
C GLY A 97 12.88 8.93 6.26
N ALA A 98 14.20 8.94 6.17
CA ALA A 98 15.06 7.85 6.62
C ALA A 98 14.92 7.56 8.13
N LYS A 99 14.54 8.56 8.93
CA LYS A 99 14.30 8.44 10.37
C LYS A 99 12.86 8.06 10.70
N TYR A 100 11.88 8.50 9.89
CA TYR A 100 10.48 8.13 10.12
C TYR A 100 10.20 6.67 9.75
N ALA A 101 10.71 6.20 8.60
CA ALA A 101 10.49 4.83 8.12
C ALA A 101 10.75 3.74 9.19
N PRO A 102 11.89 3.74 9.92
CA PRO A 102 12.11 2.77 10.99
C PRO A 102 11.15 2.95 12.18
N VAL A 103 10.74 4.19 12.52
CA VAL A 103 9.72 4.42 13.57
C VAL A 103 8.37 3.82 13.16
N LYS A 104 7.95 3.98 11.90
CA LYS A 104 6.71 3.37 11.39
C LYS A 104 6.75 1.85 11.54
N GLN A 105 7.88 1.22 11.20
CA GLN A 105 8.07 -0.22 11.37
C GLN A 105 7.95 -0.65 12.84
N LEU A 106 8.56 0.09 13.77
CA LEU A 106 8.44 -0.19 15.20
C LEU A 106 7.00 -0.11 15.68
N ILE A 107 6.25 0.89 15.23
CA ILE A 107 4.83 1.04 15.61
C ILE A 107 4.02 -0.14 15.10
N THR A 108 4.20 -0.54 13.84
CA THR A 108 3.50 -1.71 13.29
C THR A 108 3.87 -3.02 13.99
N GLY A 109 5.11 -3.17 14.46
CA GLY A 109 5.57 -4.39 15.12
C GLY A 109 5.21 -4.49 16.61
N TYR A 110 5.23 -3.36 17.34
CA TYR A 110 5.13 -3.35 18.80
C TYR A 110 3.82 -2.76 19.35
N CYS A 111 3.16 -1.86 18.61
CA CYS A 111 2.00 -1.13 19.11
C CYS A 111 0.65 -1.74 18.68
N GLY A 112 0.69 -2.70 17.75
CA GLY A 112 -0.46 -3.30 17.09
C GLY A 112 -1.62 -3.73 18.00
N PRO A 113 -1.37 -4.55 19.04
CA PRO A 113 -2.45 -5.11 19.85
C PRO A 113 -3.34 -4.09 20.57
N CYS A 114 -2.84 -2.87 20.80
CA CYS A 114 -3.51 -1.87 21.64
C CYS A 114 -3.83 -0.56 20.92
N HIS A 115 -3.05 -0.23 19.89
CA HIS A 115 -3.05 1.09 19.26
C HIS A 115 -3.25 1.05 17.74
N LEU A 116 -3.42 -0.13 17.13
CA LEU A 116 -3.70 -0.27 15.70
C LEU A 116 -5.03 -1.00 15.45
N ASN A 117 -5.49 -0.99 14.20
CA ASN A 117 -6.74 -1.57 13.71
C ASN A 117 -7.97 -1.03 14.46
N GLY A 118 -8.01 0.29 14.68
CA GLY A 118 -9.04 0.95 15.48
C GLY A 118 -8.78 0.92 16.99
N GLY A 119 -7.79 0.15 17.46
CA GLY A 119 -7.36 0.13 18.85
C GLY A 119 -6.91 1.51 19.33
N ALA A 120 -7.44 1.97 20.46
CA ALA A 120 -7.19 3.31 21.00
C ALA A 120 -6.88 3.29 22.50
N SER A 121 -6.25 2.23 23.00
CA SER A 121 -5.87 2.10 24.42
C SER A 121 -5.10 3.34 24.89
N GLY A 122 -5.45 3.88 26.06
CA GLY A 122 -4.85 5.12 26.55
C GLY A 122 -5.11 6.35 25.65
N GLY A 123 -6.17 6.33 24.85
CA GLY A 123 -6.62 7.43 24.01
C GLY A 123 -5.80 7.65 22.73
N LYS A 124 -4.94 6.70 22.35
CA LYS A 124 -4.06 6.82 21.17
C LYS A 124 -4.32 5.68 20.20
N ASN A 125 -4.83 6.04 19.02
CA ASN A 125 -4.82 5.22 17.81
C ASN A 125 -3.65 5.71 16.93
N LEU A 126 -2.84 4.77 16.44
CA LEU A 126 -1.61 5.00 15.66
C LEU A 126 -1.70 4.41 14.23
N ASP A 127 -2.91 4.20 13.71
CA ASP A 127 -3.16 3.59 12.39
C ASP A 127 -2.58 4.42 11.24
N THR A 128 -2.65 5.75 11.36
CA THR A 128 -2.29 6.68 10.29
C THR A 128 -0.95 7.36 10.57
N ASP A 129 -0.24 7.75 9.52
CA ASP A 129 1.03 8.47 9.69
C ASP A 129 0.83 9.82 10.38
N SER A 130 -0.28 10.51 10.12
CA SER A 130 -0.63 11.74 10.84
C SER A 130 -0.85 11.51 12.33
N SER A 131 -1.52 10.42 12.72
CA SER A 131 -1.72 10.08 14.13
C SER A 131 -0.42 9.72 14.86
N ILE A 132 0.53 9.10 14.15
CA ILE A 132 1.87 8.79 14.65
C ILE A 132 2.65 10.09 14.86
N VAL A 133 2.72 10.94 13.84
CA VAL A 133 3.39 12.25 13.92
C VAL A 133 2.80 13.09 15.05
N ALA A 134 1.47 13.17 15.16
CA ALA A 134 0.79 13.93 16.22
C ALA A 134 0.98 13.36 17.63
N SER A 135 1.46 12.12 17.76
CA SER A 135 1.69 11.44 19.04
C SER A 135 3.18 11.31 19.38
N TRP A 136 4.06 12.03 18.68
CA TRP A 136 5.52 11.93 18.84
C TRP A 136 5.98 12.09 20.29
N ASP A 137 5.35 13.01 21.03
CA ASP A 137 5.66 13.35 22.42
C ASP A 137 5.35 12.18 23.33
N ARG A 138 4.16 11.59 23.16
CA ARG A 138 3.69 10.44 23.92
C ARG A 138 4.51 9.20 23.61
N ILE A 139 4.84 8.99 22.33
CA ILE A 139 5.69 7.88 21.87
C ILE A 139 7.07 8.01 22.52
N ARG A 140 7.69 9.19 22.48
CA ARG A 140 8.99 9.43 23.13
C ARG A 140 8.92 9.22 24.64
N LEU A 141 7.97 9.85 25.32
CA LEU A 141 7.85 9.76 26.78
C LEU A 141 7.66 8.32 27.27
N ARG A 142 6.83 7.52 26.58
CA ARG A 142 6.46 6.18 27.03
C ARG A 142 7.43 5.10 26.56
N CYS A 143 7.91 5.18 25.33
CA CYS A 143 8.76 4.14 24.75
C CYS A 143 10.24 4.37 25.05
N VAL A 144 10.67 5.64 25.15
CA VAL A 144 12.07 6.01 25.41
C VAL A 144 12.29 6.31 26.89
N SER A 145 11.55 7.28 27.46
CA SER A 145 11.76 7.75 28.84
C SER A 145 11.06 6.90 29.90
N GLY A 146 10.08 6.07 29.52
CA GLY A 146 9.34 5.23 30.44
C GLY A 146 8.41 5.98 31.39
N LEU A 147 7.96 7.18 31.04
CA LEU A 147 7.16 8.05 31.91
C LEU A 147 5.68 8.11 31.50
N PRO A 148 4.71 7.93 32.43
CA PRO A 148 4.90 7.47 33.82
C PRO A 148 5.25 5.97 33.96
N THR A 149 5.15 5.19 32.88
CA THR A 149 5.53 3.78 32.80
C THR A 149 6.01 3.49 31.37
N PHE A 150 6.81 2.45 31.19
CA PHE A 150 7.23 2.00 29.87
C PHE A 150 6.06 1.46 29.03
N MET A 151 6.17 1.67 27.73
CA MET A 151 5.42 0.97 26.68
C MET A 151 6.42 0.39 25.66
N PRO A 152 6.20 -0.83 25.15
CA PRO A 152 5.17 -1.79 25.55
C PRO A 152 5.31 -2.29 27.00
N GLN A 153 4.20 -2.65 27.65
CA GLN A 153 4.20 -3.11 29.05
C GLN A 153 4.80 -4.51 29.24
N ASN A 154 4.72 -5.37 28.21
CA ASN A 154 5.19 -6.76 28.25
C ASN A 154 6.63 -6.92 27.72
N GLY A 155 7.38 -5.83 27.63
CA GLY A 155 8.75 -5.84 27.12
C GLY A 155 9.11 -4.47 26.55
N GLN A 156 10.23 -3.91 27.01
CA GLN A 156 10.69 -2.63 26.51
C GLN A 156 11.30 -2.77 25.12
N LEU A 157 11.25 -1.69 24.35
CA LEU A 157 12.05 -1.57 23.13
C LEU A 157 13.54 -1.69 23.45
N THR A 158 14.30 -2.22 22.49
CA THR A 158 15.77 -2.28 22.59
C THR A 158 16.37 -0.86 22.62
N THR A 159 17.61 -0.73 23.09
CA THR A 159 18.33 0.56 23.05
C THR A 159 18.41 1.13 21.63
N ILE A 160 18.62 0.28 20.63
CA ILE A 160 18.66 0.66 19.21
C ILE A 160 17.32 1.21 18.76
N ASP A 161 16.21 0.59 19.17
CA ASP A 161 14.87 1.04 18.77
C ASP A 161 14.44 2.31 19.48
N LYS A 162 14.82 2.48 20.74
CA LYS A 162 14.68 3.76 21.46
C LYS A 162 15.48 4.87 20.78
N GLN A 163 16.66 4.57 20.25
CA GLN A 163 17.48 5.54 19.53
C GLN A 163 16.81 5.99 18.22
N LYS A 164 16.24 5.07 17.44
CA LYS A 164 15.47 5.42 16.22
C LYS A 164 14.37 6.44 16.49
N ILE A 165 13.59 6.22 17.57
CA ILE A 165 12.55 7.17 18.00
C ILE A 165 13.17 8.51 18.40
N THR A 166 14.25 8.49 19.18
CA THR A 166 14.95 9.70 19.63
C THR A 166 15.47 10.53 18.45
N ASP A 167 16.10 9.89 17.47
CA ASP A 167 16.65 10.54 16.28
C ASP A 167 15.55 11.18 15.43
N TRP A 168 14.44 10.46 15.22
CA TRP A 168 13.29 11.00 14.49
C TRP A 168 12.68 12.22 15.19
N VAL A 169 12.52 12.17 16.51
CA VAL A 169 11.98 13.31 17.27
C VAL A 169 12.94 14.49 17.23
N ASN A 170 14.24 14.26 17.42
CA ASN A 170 15.25 15.33 17.36
C ASN A 170 15.37 15.95 15.97
N ALA A 171 15.07 15.20 14.90
CA ALA A 171 14.96 15.71 13.54
C ALA A 171 13.65 16.47 13.25
N GLY A 172 12.81 16.66 14.27
CA GLY A 172 11.57 17.42 14.15
C GLY A 172 10.33 16.59 13.82
N HIS A 173 10.35 15.28 14.09
CA HIS A 173 9.17 14.40 14.12
C HIS A 173 8.28 14.45 12.86
N ARG A 174 8.89 14.63 11.70
CA ARG A 174 8.20 14.79 10.42
C ARG A 174 8.04 13.46 9.69
N LEU A 175 7.10 13.41 8.75
CA LEU A 175 6.92 12.26 7.85
C LEU A 175 8.11 12.09 6.91
N THR A 176 8.64 13.21 6.42
CA THR A 176 9.80 13.33 5.54
C THR A 176 10.89 14.12 6.26
N ASP A 177 12.14 13.69 6.14
CA ASP A 177 13.32 14.36 6.70
C ASP A 177 14.31 14.82 5.62
#